data_AF-A0A2T3NM80-F1
#
_entry.id   AF-A0A2T3NM80-F1
#
_cell.length_a   1.000
_cell.length_b   1.000
_cell.length_c   1.000
_cell.angle_alpha   90.00
_cell.angle_beta   90.00
_cell.angle_gamma   90.00
#
_symmetry.space_group_name_H-M   'P 1'
#
loop_
_entity.id
_entity.type
_entity.pdbx_description
1 polymer ?
#
loop_
_entity_poly.entity_id
_entity_poly.type
_entity_poly.pdbx_seq_one_letter_code
_entity_poly.pdbx_strand_id
1 'polypeptide(L)'
;MKKTILQTLALSILLSGCAMEPTLSKDEMKIVTHHLQTKTAIESYMINYVDGDFHKAWARTKKGRWAWAVNRYTQEDAIDHALQSCRSINQKREKKDPCKIINLDGEWIER
;
A
#
# COMPACT_ATOMS: atom_id res chain seq x y z
N MET A 1 -29.94 15.52 -56.12
CA MET A 1 -29.90 16.99 -55.91
C MET A 1 -29.34 17.28 -54.53
N LYS A 2 -28.41 18.24 -54.50
CA LYS A 2 -27.83 19.09 -53.43
C LYS A 2 -27.99 18.71 -51.93
N LYS A 3 -26.82 18.78 -51.29
CA LYS A 3 -26.44 18.74 -49.86
C LYS A 3 -27.36 19.55 -48.93
N THR A 4 -27.50 19.08 -47.69
CA THR A 4 -27.51 19.99 -46.52
C THR A 4 -26.80 19.31 -45.36
N ILE A 5 -25.63 19.84 -45.04
CA ILE A 5 -24.90 19.61 -43.79
C ILE A 5 -25.54 20.55 -42.77
N LEU A 6 -25.91 20.03 -41.59
CA LEU A 6 -25.99 20.89 -40.40
C LEU A 6 -25.22 20.22 -39.27
N GLN A 7 -24.09 20.85 -38.97
CA GLN A 7 -23.27 20.67 -37.79
C GLN A 7 -24.13 20.88 -36.53
N THR A 8 -23.88 20.15 -35.45
CA THR A 8 -23.02 20.63 -34.35
C THR A 8 -22.97 19.56 -33.25
N LEU A 9 -21.74 19.10 -32.99
CA LEU A 9 -21.36 18.34 -31.80
C LEU A 9 -21.51 19.21 -30.55
N ALA A 10 -22.13 18.67 -29.51
CA ALA A 10 -21.77 18.99 -28.13
C ALA A 10 -22.26 17.85 -27.22
N LEU A 11 -21.59 16.70 -27.28
CA LEU A 11 -21.69 15.71 -26.20
C LEU A 11 -20.62 16.08 -25.17
N SER A 12 -20.94 17.04 -24.32
CA SER A 12 -20.13 17.40 -23.15
C SER A 12 -20.18 16.24 -22.15
N ILE A 13 -19.26 15.28 -22.32
CA ILE A 13 -18.94 14.33 -21.27
C ILE A 13 -18.28 15.15 -20.16
N LEU A 14 -19.05 15.46 -19.11
CA LEU A 14 -18.50 15.86 -17.83
C LEU A 14 -17.67 14.68 -17.34
N LEU A 15 -16.37 14.69 -17.64
CA LEU A 15 -15.38 13.95 -16.86
C LEU A 15 -15.34 14.60 -15.48
N SER A 16 -16.38 14.38 -14.68
CA SER A 16 -16.28 14.43 -13.24
C SER A 16 -15.41 13.23 -12.87
N GLY A 17 -14.10 13.39 -13.06
CA GLY A 17 -13.11 12.53 -12.44
C GLY A 17 -13.26 12.74 -10.94
N CYS A 18 -14.24 12.07 -10.33
CA CYS A 18 -14.14 11.75 -8.93
C CYS A 18 -12.82 11.00 -8.84
N ALA A 19 -11.82 11.63 -8.23
CA ALA A 19 -10.66 10.90 -7.73
C ALA A 19 -11.26 9.74 -6.92
N MET A 20 -11.19 8.52 -7.46
CA MET A 20 -11.47 7.33 -6.67
C MET A 20 -10.33 7.28 -5.68
N GLU A 21 -10.51 7.93 -4.53
CA GLU A 21 -9.67 7.66 -3.39
C GLU A 21 -9.82 6.16 -3.11
N PRO A 22 -8.71 5.39 -3.08
CA PRO A 22 -8.78 3.99 -2.72
C PRO A 22 -9.38 3.90 -1.31
N THR A 23 -10.64 3.52 -1.25
CA THR A 23 -11.39 3.36 -0.01
C THR A 23 -11.40 1.89 0.32
N LEU A 24 -10.54 1.47 1.24
CA LEU A 24 -10.60 0.12 1.79
C LEU A 24 -11.99 -0.15 2.35
N SER A 25 -12.48 -1.37 2.14
CA SER A 25 -13.69 -1.85 2.80
C SER A 25 -13.53 -1.82 4.33
N LYS A 26 -14.66 -1.87 5.05
CA LYS A 26 -14.65 -1.93 6.52
C LYS A 26 -13.86 -3.13 7.06
N ASP A 27 -13.91 -4.26 6.35
CA ASP A 27 -13.22 -5.48 6.75
C ASP A 27 -11.71 -5.36 6.55
N GLU A 28 -11.28 -4.80 5.43
CA GLU A 28 -9.86 -4.51 5.18
C GLU A 28 -9.32 -3.50 6.20
N MET A 29 -10.08 -2.46 6.52
CA MET A 29 -9.70 -1.49 7.56
C MET A 29 -9.55 -2.15 8.93
N LYS A 30 -10.40 -3.14 9.26
CA LYS A 30 -10.28 -3.91 10.50
C LYS A 30 -8.99 -4.75 10.52
N ILE A 31 -8.61 -5.35 9.39
CA ILE A 31 -7.36 -6.10 9.27
C ILE A 31 -6.16 -5.15 9.41
N VAL A 32 -6.15 -4.04 8.67
CA VAL A 32 -5.09 -3.03 8.73
C VAL A 32 -4.89 -2.51 10.15
N THR A 33 -5.96 -2.12 10.83
CA THR A 33 -5.89 -1.59 12.21
C THR A 33 -5.52 -2.65 13.24
N HIS A 34 -5.80 -3.94 12.98
CA HIS A 34 -5.34 -5.05 13.81
C HIS A 34 -3.80 -5.23 13.74
N HIS A 35 -3.23 -5.11 12.54
CA HIS A 35 -1.78 -5.28 12.33
C HIS A 35 -0.96 -4.00 12.51
N LEU A 36 -1.53 -2.82 12.26
CA LEU A 36 -0.83 -1.55 12.28
C LEU A 36 -1.36 -0.68 13.42
N GLN A 37 -0.60 -0.65 14.52
CA GLN A 37 -1.05 -0.11 15.81
C GLN A 37 -1.01 1.42 15.91
N THR A 38 -0.38 2.10 14.94
CA THR A 38 -0.19 3.55 15.00
C THR A 38 -0.83 4.21 13.79
N LYS A 39 -1.38 5.41 13.99
CA LYS A 39 -1.95 6.22 12.91
C LYS A 39 -0.95 6.39 11.76
N THR A 40 0.31 6.67 12.07
CA THR A 40 1.38 6.84 11.07
C THR A 40 1.65 5.56 10.27
N ALA A 41 1.59 4.38 10.91
CA ALA A 41 1.73 3.11 10.19
C ALA A 41 0.54 2.88 9.23
N ILE A 42 -0.68 3.13 9.70
CA ILE A 42 -1.91 2.99 8.91
C ILE A 42 -1.88 3.94 7.71
N GLU A 43 -1.59 5.23 7.92
CA GLU A 43 -1.48 6.22 6.85
C GLU A 43 -0.39 5.84 5.84
N SER A 44 0.79 5.42 6.33
CA SER A 44 1.87 5.00 5.45
C SER A 44 1.51 3.76 4.64
N TYR A 45 0.75 2.82 5.20
CA TYR A 45 0.26 1.65 4.49
C TYR A 45 -0.71 2.05 3.38
N MET A 46 -1.71 2.83 3.73
CA MET A 46 -2.77 3.28 2.82
C MET A 46 -2.24 4.11 1.65
N ILE A 47 -1.34 5.05 1.92
CA ILE A 47 -0.94 6.07 0.94
C ILE A 47 0.26 5.62 0.11
N ASN A 48 1.18 4.83 0.68
CA ASN A 48 2.45 4.53 0.01
C ASN A 48 2.64 3.06 -0.32
N TYR A 49 2.10 2.17 0.51
CA TYR A 49 2.35 0.73 0.35
C TYR A 49 1.34 0.08 -0.59
N VAL A 50 0.05 0.36 -0.40
CA VAL A 50 -1.03 -0.21 -1.24
C VAL A 50 -0.81 0.14 -2.71
N ASP A 51 -0.48 1.40 -2.99
CA ASP A 51 -0.31 1.97 -4.34
C ASP A 51 1.00 1.53 -5.04
N GLY A 52 1.81 0.66 -4.44
CA GLY A 52 2.99 0.10 -5.11
C GLY A 52 2.62 -0.89 -6.23
N ASP A 53 3.09 -0.64 -7.45
CA ASP A 53 2.74 -1.38 -8.67
C ASP A 53 3.49 -2.73 -8.84
N PHE A 54 4.61 -2.93 -8.14
CA PHE A 54 5.40 -4.18 -8.17
C PHE A 54 5.52 -4.83 -6.78
N HIS A 55 6.48 -5.75 -6.63
CA HIS A 55 6.72 -6.46 -5.39
C HIS A 55 6.92 -5.50 -4.23
N LYS A 56 6.24 -5.83 -3.13
CA LYS A 56 6.15 -5.03 -1.92
C LYS A 56 6.08 -5.92 -0.70
N ALA A 57 6.76 -5.50 0.35
CA ALA A 57 6.76 -6.21 1.63
C ALA A 57 6.69 -5.23 2.78
N TRP A 58 5.93 -5.59 3.81
CA TRP A 58 5.82 -4.85 5.06
C TRP A 58 6.38 -5.67 6.21
N ALA A 59 7.37 -5.11 6.90
CA ALA A 59 7.95 -5.70 8.09
C ALA A 59 7.50 -4.94 9.35
N ARG A 60 7.20 -5.66 10.43
CA ARG A 60 7.08 -5.05 11.77
C ARG A 60 7.67 -5.91 12.86
N THR A 61 7.81 -5.28 14.01
CA THR A 61 8.04 -5.89 15.32
C THR A 61 6.71 -5.98 16.09
N LYS A 62 6.66 -6.79 17.16
CA LYS A 62 5.47 -6.89 18.01
C LYS A 62 5.14 -5.57 18.71
N LYS A 63 6.16 -4.74 19.00
CA LYS A 63 5.98 -3.42 19.64
C LYS A 63 5.76 -2.28 18.64
N GLY A 64 5.50 -2.58 17.37
CA GLY A 64 5.03 -1.59 16.40
C GLY A 64 6.12 -0.72 15.76
N ARG A 65 7.40 -1.10 15.83
CA ARG A 65 8.39 -0.63 14.83
C ARG A 65 8.13 -1.32 13.51
N TRP A 66 8.23 -0.60 12.40
CA TRP A 66 7.92 -1.12 11.07
C TRP A 66 8.81 -0.47 10.02
N ALA A 67 8.88 -1.12 8.86
CA ALA A 67 9.41 -0.58 7.62
C ALA A 67 8.78 -1.35 6.45
N TRP A 68 8.85 -0.79 5.25
CA TRP A 68 8.31 -1.42 4.06
C TRP A 68 9.17 -1.11 2.84
N ALA A 69 8.98 -1.90 1.80
CA ALA A 69 9.53 -1.67 0.47
C ALA A 69 8.41 -1.86 -0.56
N VAL A 70 8.42 -1.06 -1.62
CA VAL A 70 7.55 -1.17 -2.79
C VAL A 70 8.39 -1.06 -4.05
N ASN A 71 7.77 -1.36 -5.20
CA ASN A 71 8.36 -1.18 -6.52
C ASN A 71 9.67 -1.96 -6.72
N ARG A 72 9.76 -3.17 -6.14
CA ARG A 72 10.95 -4.03 -6.28
C ARG A 72 10.82 -5.01 -7.43
N TYR A 73 11.97 -5.38 -8.00
CA TYR A 73 12.03 -6.26 -9.16
C TYR A 73 11.66 -7.71 -8.82
N THR A 74 11.98 -8.16 -7.61
CA THR A 74 11.60 -9.49 -7.11
C THR A 74 10.96 -9.38 -5.73
N GLN A 75 10.17 -10.40 -5.38
CA GLN A 75 9.60 -10.56 -4.04
C GLN A 75 10.69 -10.65 -2.96
N GLU A 76 11.78 -11.37 -3.24
CA GLU A 76 12.91 -11.51 -2.32
C GLU A 76 13.58 -10.16 -2.05
N ASP A 77 13.77 -9.33 -3.07
CA ASP A 77 14.32 -7.99 -2.93
C ASP A 77 13.42 -7.08 -2.08
N ALA A 78 12.09 -7.20 -2.21
CA ALA A 78 11.14 -6.50 -1.35
C ALA A 78 11.25 -6.94 0.12
N ILE A 79 11.30 -8.26 0.35
CA ILE A 79 11.42 -8.84 1.69
C ILE A 79 12.72 -8.38 2.36
N ASP A 80 13.84 -8.46 1.66
CA ASP A 80 15.15 -8.10 2.18
C ASP A 80 15.23 -6.62 2.55
N HIS A 81 14.75 -5.74 1.66
CA HIS A 81 14.72 -4.30 1.93
C HIS A 81 13.83 -3.94 3.12
N ALA A 82 12.64 -4.53 3.22
CA ALA A 82 11.72 -4.28 4.32
C ALA A 82 12.31 -4.76 5.66
N LEU A 83 12.86 -5.97 5.70
CA LEU A 83 13.49 -6.53 6.91
C LEU A 83 14.74 -5.77 7.31
N GLN A 84 15.63 -5.46 6.37
CA GLN A 84 16.85 -4.71 6.64
C GLN A 84 16.53 -3.33 7.24
N SER A 85 15.56 -2.62 6.65
CA SER A 85 15.14 -1.31 7.13
C SER A 85 14.51 -1.39 8.53
N CYS A 86 13.62 -2.36 8.76
CA CYS A 86 13.01 -2.57 10.07
C CYS A 86 14.08 -2.90 11.13
N ARG A 87 15.00 -3.81 10.83
CA ARG A 87 16.12 -4.19 11.71
C ARG A 87 17.02 -3.02 12.03
N SER A 88 17.32 -2.17 11.04
CA SER A 88 18.11 -0.96 11.23
C SER A 88 17.45 0.00 12.23
N ILE A 89 16.13 0.15 12.14
CA ILE A 89 15.37 0.95 13.11
C ILE A 89 15.30 0.22 14.47
N ASN A 90 15.32 -1.11 14.51
CA ASN A 90 15.10 -1.93 15.71
C ASN A 90 16.40 -2.50 16.36
N GLN A 91 17.58 -2.07 15.96
CA GLN A 91 18.89 -2.65 16.33
C GLN A 91 19.03 -3.06 17.81
N LYS A 92 18.62 -2.18 18.74
CA LYS A 92 18.77 -2.41 20.19
C LYS A 92 17.84 -3.49 20.75
N ARG A 93 16.79 -3.86 20.02
CA ARG A 93 15.71 -4.76 20.48
C ARG A 93 15.47 -5.95 19.57
N GLU A 94 16.18 -6.07 18.45
CA GLU A 94 15.98 -7.15 17.46
C GLU A 94 16.00 -8.55 18.08
N LYS A 95 16.89 -8.81 19.03
CA LYS A 95 16.94 -10.11 19.74
C LYS A 95 15.69 -10.42 20.58
N LYS A 96 15.00 -9.39 21.08
CA LYS A 96 13.85 -9.51 22.00
C LYS A 96 12.50 -9.23 21.34
N ASP A 97 12.52 -8.57 20.19
CA ASP A 97 11.34 -8.10 19.46
C ASP A 97 11.68 -8.04 17.97
N PRO A 98 11.90 -9.20 17.31
CA PRO A 98 12.45 -9.25 15.96
C PRO A 98 11.48 -8.70 14.92
N CYS A 99 12.05 -8.16 13.84
CA CYS A 99 11.30 -7.78 12.66
C CYS A 99 10.85 -9.00 11.87
N LYS A 100 9.57 -9.03 11.47
CA LYS A 100 8.95 -10.08 10.68
C LYS A 100 8.12 -9.47 9.56
N ILE A 101 8.05 -10.16 8.43
CA ILE A 101 7.12 -9.82 7.35
C ILE A 101 5.70 -10.14 7.82
N ILE A 102 4.80 -9.18 7.67
CA ILE A 102 3.38 -9.34 8.03
C ILE A 102 2.45 -9.17 6.84
N ASN A 103 2.92 -8.49 5.79
CA ASN A 103 2.20 -8.34 4.55
C ASN A 103 3.18 -8.46 3.38
N LEU A 104 2.79 -9.17 2.33
CA LEU A 104 3.58 -9.40 1.13
C LEU A 104 2.66 -9.31 -0.08
N ASP A 105 2.98 -8.41 -1.01
CA ASP A 105 2.21 -8.16 -2.22
C ASP A 105 0.70 -7.91 -1.97
N GLY A 106 0.39 -7.34 -0.79
CA GLY A 106 -0.98 -7.04 -0.35
C GLY A 106 -1.60 -8.13 0.54
N GLU A 107 -0.99 -9.31 0.63
CA GLU A 107 -1.51 -10.44 1.42
C GLU A 107 -0.95 -10.45 2.85
N TRP A 108 -1.83 -10.60 3.84
CA TRP A 108 -1.45 -10.68 5.26
C TRP A 108 -0.97 -12.08 5.64
N ILE A 109 0.27 -12.19 6.14
CA ILE A 109 0.94 -13.47 6.42
C ILE A 109 0.82 -13.88 7.90
N GLU A 110 0.90 -12.92 8.82
CA GLU A 110 0.69 -13.20 10.24
C GLU A 110 -0.81 -13.14 10.57
N ARG A 111 -1.34 -14.18 11.23
CA ARG A 111 -2.69 -14.21 11.82
C ARG A 111 -2.60 -14.18 13.34
#